data_AF-A0A357FPU5-F1
#
_entry.id   AF-A0A357FPU5-F1
#
_cell.length_a   1.000
_cell.length_b   1.000
_cell.length_c   1.000
_cell.angle_alpha   90.00
_cell.angle_beta   90.00
_cell.angle_gamma   90.00
#
_symmetry.space_group_name_H-M   'P 1'
#
loop_
_entity.id
_entity.type
_entity.pdbx_description
1 polymer ?
#
loop_
_entity_poly.entity_id
_entity_poly.type
_entity_poly.pdbx_seq_one_letter_code
_entity_poly.pdbx_strand_id
1 'polypeptide(L)'
;GVHFTRRINGSVEAGPNAVLAFAREGYKKTDVNLKDTLGTLSYSGFWKMSAKYWKVGMHEQYRSLVKGVFVKSLQKLMPEITGDDLGDPGAGVRAQVIDSNGGLLQDFAIEASANAIHVLSAPSPGATSSLTISEYIVDLA
;
A
#
# COMPACT_ATOMS: atom_id res chain seq x y z
N GLY A 1 6.99 -8.76 -3.80
CA GLY A 1 6.80 -9.48 -5.07
C GLY A 1 6.85 -8.48 -6.21
N VAL A 2 6.70 -8.96 -7.43
CA VAL A 2 6.38 -8.09 -8.58
C VAL A 2 5.13 -8.66 -9.25
N HIS A 3 4.35 -7.81 -9.89
CA HIS A 3 3.16 -8.21 -10.59
C HIS A 3 3.04 -7.44 -11.91
N PHE A 4 2.28 -8.03 -12.83
CA PHE A 4 1.83 -7.38 -14.05
C PHE A 4 0.30 -7.31 -14.01
N THR A 5 -0.25 -6.15 -14.34
CA THR A 5 -1.70 -5.93 -14.38
C THR A 5 -2.07 -5.31 -15.70
N ARG A 6 -2.86 -6.04 -16.49
CA ARG A 6 -3.40 -5.54 -17.75
C ARG A 6 -4.54 -4.57 -17.47
N ARG A 7 -4.43 -3.35 -17.99
CA ARG A 7 -5.45 -2.30 -17.92
C ARG A 7 -6.46 -2.45 -19.06
N ILE A 8 -7.63 -1.84 -18.89
CA ILE A 8 -8.72 -1.83 -19.90
C ILE A 8 -8.32 -1.16 -21.22
N ASN A 9 -7.39 -0.21 -21.18
CA ASN A 9 -6.86 0.49 -22.35
C ASN A 9 -5.77 -0.32 -23.09
N GLY A 10 -5.52 -1.57 -22.67
CA GLY A 10 -4.51 -2.45 -23.25
C GLY A 10 -3.10 -2.25 -22.71
N SER A 11 -2.84 -1.22 -21.89
CA SER A 11 -1.53 -1.07 -21.25
C SER A 11 -1.31 -2.12 -20.17
N VAL A 12 -0.05 -2.37 -19.82
CA VAL A 12 0.34 -3.28 -18.73
C VAL A 12 1.09 -2.48 -17.67
N GLU A 13 0.58 -2.51 -16.45
CA GLU A 13 1.27 -1.94 -15.30
C GLU A 13 2.13 -2.99 -14.64
N ALA A 14 3.37 -2.62 -14.36
CA ALA A 14 4.30 -3.42 -13.59
C ALA A 14 4.57 -2.71 -12.27
N GLY A 15 4.37 -3.40 -11.15
CA GLY A 15 4.54 -2.80 -9.81
C GLY A 15 5.33 -3.71 -8.87
N PRO A 16 6.15 -3.14 -7.97
CA PRO A 16 6.62 -3.86 -6.79
C PRO A 16 5.44 -4.08 -5.82
N ASN A 17 5.69 -4.68 -4.65
CA ASN A 17 4.72 -4.60 -3.57
C ASN A 17 4.71 -3.17 -2.96
N ALA A 18 3.91 -2.98 -1.91
CA ALA A 18 3.88 -1.73 -1.15
C ALA A 18 5.22 -1.45 -0.44
N VAL A 19 5.58 -0.16 -0.41
CA VAL A 19 6.71 0.39 0.35
C VAL A 19 6.20 1.51 1.26
N LEU A 20 7.02 1.92 2.23
CA LEU A 20 6.64 3.00 3.14
C LEU A 20 6.55 4.33 2.37
N ALA A 21 5.41 5.03 2.50
CA ALA A 21 5.25 6.40 2.05
C ALA A 21 5.57 7.37 3.19
N PHE A 22 6.26 8.47 2.89
CA PHE A 22 6.65 9.50 3.87
C PHE A 22 5.64 10.66 3.95
N ALA A 23 4.52 10.55 3.25
CA ALA A 23 3.39 11.47 3.30
C ALA A 23 2.10 10.70 3.01
N ARG A 24 1.00 11.07 3.68
CA ARG A 24 -0.31 10.42 3.50
C ARG A 24 -0.90 10.65 2.10
N GLU A 25 -0.51 11.74 1.46
CA GLU A 25 -0.92 12.13 0.10
C GLU A 25 0.30 12.32 -0.82
N GLY A 26 1.40 11.59 -0.55
CA GLY A 26 2.63 11.65 -1.34
C GLY A 26 2.61 10.68 -2.51
N TYR A 27 2.51 11.20 -3.74
CA TYR A 27 2.48 10.40 -4.96
C TYR A 27 3.83 10.37 -5.69
N LYS A 28 4.84 11.07 -5.17
CA LYS A 28 6.23 11.00 -5.66
C LYS A 28 7.14 10.42 -4.58
N LYS A 29 8.22 9.77 -5.01
CA LYS A 29 9.26 9.23 -4.12
C LYS A 29 9.91 10.29 -3.22
N THR A 30 9.86 11.55 -3.65
CA THR A 30 10.43 12.71 -2.96
C THR A 30 9.41 13.42 -2.07
N ASP A 31 8.14 13.03 -2.10
CA ASP A 31 7.11 13.66 -1.28
C ASP A 31 7.30 13.21 0.17
N VAL A 32 7.75 14.14 0.99
CA VAL A 32 8.01 13.92 2.41
C VAL A 32 7.22 14.95 3.20
N ASN A 33 6.36 14.46 4.09
CA ASN A 33 5.66 15.28 5.07
C ASN A 33 6.23 14.94 6.45
N LEU A 34 6.90 15.91 7.07
CA LEU A 34 7.55 15.73 8.37
C LEU A 34 6.54 15.34 9.46
N LYS A 35 5.35 15.94 9.46
CA LYS A 35 4.31 15.64 10.46
C LYS A 35 3.79 14.20 10.31
N ASP A 36 3.54 13.76 9.09
CA ASP A 36 3.09 12.38 8.83
C ASP A 36 4.17 11.35 9.14
N THR A 37 5.42 11.66 8.77
CA THR A 37 6.57 10.80 9.03
C THR A 37 6.81 10.66 10.54
N LEU A 38 6.83 11.79 11.27
CA LEU A 38 6.94 11.76 12.73
C LEU A 38 5.77 11.04 13.38
N GLY A 39 4.55 11.23 12.88
CA GLY A 39 3.38 10.46 13.32
C GLY A 39 3.60 8.96 13.22
N THR A 40 4.06 8.50 12.06
CA THR A 40 4.38 7.07 11.81
C THR A 40 5.50 6.56 12.72
N LEU A 41 6.61 7.31 12.84
CA LEU A 41 7.76 6.92 13.65
C LEU A 41 7.50 7.00 15.16
N SER A 42 6.57 7.84 15.61
CA SER A 42 6.17 7.92 17.02
C SER A 42 5.22 6.80 17.45
N TYR A 43 4.63 6.08 16.49
CA TYR A 43 3.67 5.02 16.77
C TYR A 43 4.37 3.69 17.11
N SER A 44 4.12 3.15 18.30
CA SER A 44 4.77 1.92 18.77
C SER A 44 4.42 0.68 17.93
N GLY A 45 3.19 0.61 17.39
CA GLY A 45 2.76 -0.46 16.50
C GLY A 45 3.61 -0.54 15.21
N PHE A 46 4.04 0.60 14.67
CA PHE A 46 4.90 0.65 13.50
C PHE A 46 6.24 -0.06 13.73
N TRP A 47 6.88 0.15 14.89
CA TRP A 47 8.14 -0.49 15.22
C TRP A 47 8.00 -1.98 15.47
N LYS A 48 6.94 -2.40 16.16
CA LYS A 48 6.65 -3.83 16.37
C LYS A 48 6.41 -4.55 15.04
N MET A 49 5.62 -3.95 14.15
CA MET A 49 5.40 -4.46 12.79
C MET A 49 6.72 -4.49 12.00
N SER A 50 7.48 -3.40 12.02
CA SER A 50 8.73 -3.28 11.27
C SER A 50 9.75 -4.32 11.72
N ALA A 51 9.88 -4.59 13.03
CA ALA A 51 10.76 -5.62 13.55
C ALA A 51 10.41 -7.04 13.04
N LYS A 52 9.13 -7.32 12.77
CA LYS A 52 8.67 -8.59 12.20
C LYS A 52 8.96 -8.71 10.69
N TYR A 53 8.85 -7.61 9.94
CA TYR A 53 8.91 -7.61 8.47
C TYR A 53 10.09 -6.85 7.86
N TRP A 54 11.09 -6.45 8.66
CA TRP A 54 12.19 -5.56 8.21
C TRP A 54 12.93 -6.07 6.97
N LYS A 55 13.18 -7.39 6.86
CA LYS A 55 13.87 -7.98 5.70
C LYS A 55 13.08 -7.76 4.42
N VAL A 56 11.76 -7.98 4.48
CA VAL A 56 10.87 -7.80 3.34
C VAL A 56 10.75 -6.31 3.00
N GLY A 57 10.54 -5.46 4.01
CA GLY A 57 10.41 -4.01 3.83
C GLY A 57 11.65 -3.39 3.18
N MET A 58 12.84 -3.71 3.66
CA MET A 58 14.09 -3.21 3.09
C MET A 58 14.30 -3.69 1.65
N HIS A 59 13.98 -4.96 1.36
CA HIS A 59 14.11 -5.50 0.02
C HIS A 59 13.15 -4.84 -0.98
N GLU A 60 11.89 -4.60 -0.58
CA GLU A 60 10.91 -3.89 -1.41
C GLU A 60 11.28 -2.42 -1.59
N GLN A 61 11.78 -1.75 -0.55
CA GLN A 61 12.26 -0.36 -0.66
C GLN A 61 13.42 -0.25 -1.65
N TYR A 62 14.41 -1.15 -1.55
CA TYR A 62 15.55 -1.20 -2.46
C TYR A 62 15.10 -1.47 -3.90
N ARG A 63 14.20 -2.42 -4.10
CA ARG A 63 13.61 -2.73 -5.40
C ARG A 63 12.85 -1.54 -5.99
N SER A 64 12.08 -0.83 -5.18
CA SER A 64 11.32 0.35 -5.62
C SER A 64 12.24 1.50 -6.04
N LEU A 65 13.37 1.68 -5.36
CA LEU A 65 14.33 2.75 -5.65
C LEU A 65 15.21 2.47 -6.87
N VAL A 66 15.68 1.23 -7.04
CA VAL A 66 16.66 0.89 -8.08
C VAL A 66 16.00 0.25 -9.30
N LYS A 67 15.86 1.01 -10.40
CA LYS A 67 15.22 0.55 -11.66
C LYS A 67 15.78 -0.78 -12.15
N GLY A 68 17.11 -0.98 -12.13
CA GLY A 68 17.74 -2.23 -12.58
C GLY A 68 17.36 -3.46 -11.72
N VAL A 69 17.17 -3.27 -10.41
CA VAL A 69 16.73 -4.36 -9.50
C VAL A 69 15.26 -4.69 -9.74
N PHE A 70 14.46 -3.67 -10.03
CA PHE A 70 13.07 -3.85 -10.42
C PHE A 70 12.94 -4.63 -11.73
N VAL A 71 13.66 -4.24 -12.79
CA VAL A 71 13.70 -4.96 -14.08
C VAL A 71 14.12 -6.42 -13.88
N LYS A 72 15.21 -6.68 -13.16
CA LYS A 72 15.65 -8.05 -12.83
C LYS A 72 14.59 -8.85 -12.07
N SER A 73 13.77 -8.19 -11.26
CA SER A 73 12.68 -8.86 -10.54
C SER A 73 11.52 -9.21 -11.49
N LEU A 74 11.18 -8.31 -12.43
CA LEU A 74 10.17 -8.53 -13.47
C LEU A 74 10.58 -9.65 -14.44
N GLN A 75 11.87 -9.72 -14.79
CA GLN A 75 12.44 -10.76 -15.67
C GLN A 75 12.28 -12.19 -15.14
N LYS A 76 11.98 -12.36 -13.85
CA LYS A 76 11.63 -13.68 -13.30
C LYS A 76 10.29 -14.21 -13.82
N LEU A 77 9.39 -13.31 -14.23
CA LEU A 77 8.08 -13.64 -14.79
C LEU A 77 8.05 -13.45 -16.31
N MET A 78 8.76 -12.45 -16.83
CA MET A 78 8.81 -12.12 -18.27
C MET A 78 10.25 -11.79 -18.68
N PRO A 79 11.06 -12.81 -19.06
CA PRO A 79 12.50 -12.67 -19.28
C PRO A 79 12.90 -11.64 -20.33
N GLU A 80 12.07 -11.41 -21.34
CA GLU A 80 12.30 -10.49 -22.45
C GLU A 80 12.16 -9.01 -22.07
N ILE A 81 11.60 -8.66 -20.91
CA ILE A 81 11.43 -7.27 -20.52
C ILE A 81 12.76 -6.59 -20.26
N THR A 82 12.91 -5.39 -20.78
CA THR A 82 14.08 -4.53 -20.63
C THR A 82 13.75 -3.28 -19.82
N GLY A 83 14.77 -2.48 -19.50
CA GLY A 83 14.55 -1.20 -18.83
C GLY A 83 13.83 -0.17 -19.71
N ASP A 84 13.88 -0.32 -21.02
CA ASP A 84 13.30 0.61 -22.00
C ASP A 84 11.81 0.36 -22.22
N ASP A 85 11.33 -0.85 -21.91
CA ASP A 85 9.90 -1.19 -21.91
C ASP A 85 9.14 -0.58 -20.71
N LEU A 86 9.86 -0.06 -19.72
CA LEU A 86 9.27 0.59 -18.55
C LEU A 86 9.09 2.09 -18.81
N GLY A 87 7.83 2.48 -19.00
CA GLY A 87 7.40 3.88 -19.08
C GLY A 87 7.39 4.61 -17.73
N ASP A 88 6.70 5.75 -17.70
CA ASP A 88 6.65 6.60 -16.50
C ASP A 88 5.98 5.89 -15.31
N PRO A 89 6.59 5.96 -14.11
CA PRO A 89 6.04 5.31 -12.94
C PRO A 89 4.81 6.05 -12.43
N GLY A 90 3.67 5.36 -12.42
CA GLY A 90 2.53 5.74 -11.58
C GLY A 90 2.80 5.45 -10.10
N ALA A 91 2.03 6.08 -9.22
CA ALA A 91 2.07 5.81 -7.78
C ALA A 91 0.66 5.76 -7.20
N GLY A 92 0.49 4.97 -6.15
CA GLY A 92 -0.72 4.94 -5.34
C GLY A 92 -0.35 4.85 -3.87
N VAL A 93 -1.05 5.62 -3.03
CA VAL A 93 -0.91 5.54 -1.57
C VAL A 93 -2.07 4.71 -1.03
N ARG A 94 -1.74 3.70 -0.22
CA ARG A 94 -2.73 2.87 0.48
C ARG A 94 -2.69 3.18 1.96
N ALA A 95 -3.83 3.59 2.52
CA ALA A 95 -4.02 3.61 3.96
C ALA A 95 -4.10 2.16 4.47
N GLN A 96 -3.20 1.78 5.37
CA GLN A 96 -3.14 0.46 5.96
C GLN A 96 -3.08 0.60 7.48
N VAL A 97 -4.07 0.05 8.17
CA VAL A 97 -4.13 0.10 9.63
C VAL A 97 -3.15 -0.90 10.22
N ILE A 98 -2.43 -0.44 11.25
CA ILE A 98 -1.54 -1.23 12.08
C ILE A 98 -2.04 -1.08 13.52
N ASP A 99 -2.28 -2.18 14.22
CA ASP A 99 -2.66 -2.15 15.63
C ASP A 99 -1.46 -1.84 16.55
N SER A 100 -1.74 -1.60 17.84
CA SER A 100 -0.72 -1.28 18.85
C SER A 100 0.27 -2.42 19.12
N ASN A 101 -0.02 -3.63 18.67
CA ASN A 101 0.84 -4.81 18.75
C ASN A 101 1.65 -5.04 17.46
N GLY A 102 1.48 -4.20 16.44
CA GLY A 102 2.15 -4.32 15.15
C GLY A 102 1.47 -5.30 14.19
N GLY A 103 0.21 -5.68 14.46
CA GLY A 103 -0.63 -6.45 13.55
C GLY A 103 -1.17 -5.58 12.43
N LEU A 104 -1.15 -6.11 11.20
CA LEU A 104 -1.75 -5.48 10.03
C LEU A 104 -3.20 -5.93 9.91
N LEU A 105 -4.15 -4.99 9.99
CA LEU A 105 -5.56 -5.32 9.78
C LEU A 105 -5.81 -5.57 8.29
N GLN A 106 -6.11 -6.83 7.96
CA GLN A 106 -6.31 -7.25 6.57
C GLN A 106 -7.75 -7.08 6.08
N ASP A 107 -8.68 -6.83 7.00
CA ASP A 107 -10.11 -6.73 6.73
C ASP A 107 -10.66 -5.33 7.06
N PHE A 108 -11.95 -5.13 6.79
CA PHE A 108 -12.69 -3.95 7.21
C PHE A 108 -12.71 -3.86 8.73
N ALA A 109 -12.55 -2.64 9.24
CA ALA A 109 -12.69 -2.34 10.66
C ALA A 109 -13.64 -1.16 10.78
N ILE A 110 -14.86 -1.45 11.26
CA ILE A 110 -15.94 -0.49 11.40
C ILE A 110 -16.38 -0.54 12.87
N GLU A 111 -16.36 0.60 13.54
CA GLU A 111 -16.69 0.72 14.96
C GLU A 111 -17.83 1.71 15.15
N ALA A 112 -18.90 1.29 15.83
CA ALA A 112 -20.03 2.15 16.15
C ALA A 112 -19.91 2.71 17.57
N SER A 113 -20.20 4.00 17.71
CA SER A 113 -20.33 4.72 18.97
C SER A 113 -21.71 5.37 19.05
N ALA A 114 -22.08 5.92 20.20
CA ALA A 114 -23.42 6.47 20.44
C ALA A 114 -23.90 7.48 19.39
N ASN A 115 -22.99 8.24 18.75
CA ASN A 115 -23.33 9.28 17.78
C ASN A 115 -22.48 9.25 16.50
N ALA A 116 -21.70 8.18 16.28
CA ALA A 116 -20.81 8.10 15.12
C ALA A 116 -20.43 6.67 14.75
N ILE A 117 -20.31 6.40 13.45
CA ILE A 117 -19.74 5.18 12.89
C ILE A 117 -18.36 5.52 12.32
N HIS A 118 -17.34 4.78 12.73
CA HIS A 118 -15.95 4.97 12.33
C HIS A 118 -15.52 3.88 11.37
N VAL A 119 -15.24 4.22 10.12
CA VAL A 119 -14.59 3.31 9.16
C VAL A 119 -13.08 3.46 9.30
N LEU A 120 -12.48 2.62 10.15
CA LEU A 120 -11.07 2.68 10.50
C LEU A 120 -10.18 2.04 9.43
N SER A 121 -10.62 0.91 8.88
CA SER A 121 -9.91 0.16 7.84
C SER A 121 -10.89 -0.20 6.73
N ALA A 122 -10.53 0.12 5.50
CA ALA A 122 -11.25 -0.30 4.30
C ALA A 122 -10.24 -0.76 3.23
N PRO A 123 -9.54 -1.88 3.47
CA PRO A 123 -8.48 -2.35 2.59
C PRO A 123 -9.07 -2.86 1.26
N SER A 124 -8.19 -3.16 0.30
CA SER A 124 -8.60 -3.80 -0.94
C SER A 124 -9.31 -5.14 -0.65
N PRO A 125 -10.45 -5.42 -1.29
CA PRO A 125 -10.98 -4.72 -2.46
C PRO A 125 -12.13 -3.75 -2.14
N GLY A 126 -11.88 -2.73 -1.29
CA GLY A 126 -12.87 -1.73 -0.86
C GLY A 126 -13.66 -1.05 -1.98
N ALA A 127 -13.08 -0.83 -3.16
CA ALA A 127 -13.82 -0.27 -4.29
C ALA A 127 -14.89 -1.24 -4.82
N THR A 128 -14.58 -2.53 -4.93
CA THR A 128 -15.53 -3.52 -5.48
C THR A 128 -16.57 -3.96 -4.45
N SER A 129 -16.24 -3.91 -3.15
CA SER A 129 -17.19 -4.21 -2.07
C SER A 129 -17.93 -2.98 -1.54
N SER A 130 -17.77 -1.82 -2.18
CA SER A 130 -18.31 -0.54 -1.71
C SER A 130 -19.82 -0.53 -1.48
N LEU A 131 -20.60 -1.18 -2.35
CA LEU A 131 -22.05 -1.28 -2.20
C LEU A 131 -22.46 -2.07 -0.95
N THR A 132 -21.91 -3.28 -0.78
CA THR A 132 -22.18 -4.13 0.39
C THR A 132 -21.73 -3.46 1.70
N ILE A 133 -20.60 -2.75 1.68
CA ILE A 133 -20.13 -1.99 2.85
C ILE A 133 -21.08 -0.84 3.16
N SER A 134 -21.59 -0.16 2.12
CA SER A 134 -22.54 0.94 2.32
C SER A 134 -23.84 0.47 2.95
N GLU A 135 -24.37 -0.68 2.50
CA GLU A 135 -25.55 -1.32 3.11
C GLU A 135 -25.30 -1.65 4.58
N TYR A 136 -24.15 -2.28 4.88
CA TYR A 136 -23.78 -2.59 6.26
C TYR A 136 -23.66 -1.35 7.16
N ILE A 137 -23.08 -0.25 6.66
CA ILE A 137 -22.96 0.99 7.42
C ILE A 137 -24.33 1.64 7.66
N VAL A 138 -25.23 1.59 6.67
CA VAL A 138 -26.60 2.11 6.81
C VAL A 138 -27.39 1.31 7.84
N ASP A 139 -27.22 -0.02 7.87
CA ASP A 139 -27.89 -0.89 8.86
C ASP A 139 -27.40 -0.67 10.31
N LEU A 140 -26.18 -0.13 10.47
CA LEU A 140 -25.62 0.22 11.79
C LEU A 140 -26.10 1.58 12.33
N ALA A 141 -26.66 2.43 11.46
CA ALA A 141 -27.06 3.80 11.79
C ALA A 141 -28.50 3.87 12.34
#